data_AF-A0A961QUW5-F1
#
_entry.id   AF-A0A961QUW5-F1
#
_cell.length_a   1.000
_cell.length_b   1.000
_cell.length_c   1.000
_cell.angle_alpha   90.00
_cell.angle_beta   90.00
_cell.angle_gamma   90.00
#
_symmetry.space_group_name_H-M   'P 1'
#
loop_
_entity.id
_entity.type
_entity.pdbx_description
1 polymer ?
#
loop_
_entity_poly.entity_id
_entity_poly.type
_entity_poly.pdbx_seq_one_letter_code
_entity_poly.pdbx_strand_id
1 'polypeptide(L)'
;MKTQSVSAVFGALAALVLALPASAGDCTGYVTGVRPLSQYNHAAGTGFLAVRAGPASNTRQIGELYAGDQISVWERSGRWYYVRCMSGRCMSPLWGPAEPTGWVYGNYLTIGGVCP
;
A
#
# COMPACT_ATOMS: atom_id res chain seq x y z
N MET A 1 28.30 -17.73 -62.35
CA MET A 1 29.10 -17.54 -61.12
C MET A 1 29.21 -16.03 -60.92
N LYS A 2 28.46 -15.28 -60.10
CA LYS A 2 28.02 -15.35 -58.68
C LYS A 2 29.05 -14.75 -57.70
N THR A 3 28.94 -13.44 -57.39
CA THR A 3 29.33 -12.71 -56.13
C THR A 3 29.27 -11.18 -56.41
N GLN A 4 28.30 -10.36 -55.95
CA GLN A 4 27.97 -9.76 -54.62
C GLN A 4 29.01 -8.76 -54.04
N SER A 5 28.60 -7.50 -53.80
CA SER A 5 28.56 -6.80 -52.48
C SER A 5 28.16 -5.31 -52.60
N VAL A 6 26.97 -4.88 -52.14
CA VAL A 6 26.59 -4.20 -50.87
C VAL A 6 27.01 -2.73 -50.71
N SER A 7 26.03 -1.82 -50.56
CA SER A 7 26.10 -0.57 -49.77
C SER A 7 24.66 -0.11 -49.46
N ALA A 8 24.19 -0.34 -48.24
CA ALA A 8 24.09 0.64 -47.14
C ALA A 8 22.66 1.18 -46.99
N VAL A 9 21.82 0.43 -46.27
CA VAL A 9 20.51 0.90 -45.82
C VAL A 9 20.70 1.55 -44.45
N PHE A 10 20.45 2.86 -44.35
CA PHE A 10 20.42 3.60 -43.08
C PHE A 10 19.24 3.11 -42.25
N GLY A 11 19.50 2.21 -41.30
CA GLY A 11 18.52 1.78 -40.31
C GLY A 11 18.36 2.86 -39.24
N ALA A 12 17.20 3.51 -39.19
CA ALA A 12 16.81 4.33 -38.06
C ALA A 12 16.69 3.45 -36.82
N LEU A 13 17.53 3.68 -35.80
CA LEU A 13 17.34 3.10 -34.47
C LEU A 13 16.11 3.77 -33.83
N ALA A 14 14.95 3.14 -33.96
CA ALA A 14 13.83 3.42 -33.09
C ALA A 14 14.17 2.88 -31.69
N ALA A 15 14.43 3.77 -30.74
CA ALA A 15 14.58 3.41 -29.33
C ALA A 15 13.23 2.89 -28.81
N LEU A 16 13.10 1.57 -28.72
CA LEU A 16 11.97 0.91 -28.10
C LEU A 16 12.02 1.15 -26.58
N VAL A 17 11.26 2.11 -26.09
CA VAL A 17 11.06 2.30 -24.65
C VAL A 17 10.19 1.13 -24.16
N LEU A 18 10.82 0.12 -23.56
CA LEU A 18 10.09 -0.94 -22.86
C LEU A 18 9.44 -0.32 -21.63
N ALA A 19 8.13 -0.06 -21.69
CA ALA A 19 7.33 0.24 -20.52
C ALA A 19 7.32 -1.02 -19.64
N LEU A 20 8.16 -1.05 -18.62
CA LEU A 20 8.10 -2.09 -17.61
C LEU A 20 6.73 -1.98 -16.91
N PRO A 21 6.00 -3.09 -16.72
CA PRO A 21 4.76 -3.04 -15.95
C PRO A 21 5.11 -2.61 -14.53
N ALA A 22 4.51 -1.52 -14.05
CA ALA A 22 4.58 -1.15 -12.63
C ALA A 22 3.95 -2.31 -11.84
N SER A 23 4.78 -3.09 -11.15
CA SER A 23 4.32 -4.20 -10.34
C SER A 23 3.59 -3.64 -9.12
N ALA A 24 2.35 -4.07 -8.92
CA ALA A 24 1.64 -3.86 -7.66
C ALA A 24 2.51 -4.38 -6.50
N GLY A 25 3.09 -3.46 -5.74
CA GLY A 25 4.17 -3.72 -4.78
C GLY A 25 4.98 -2.47 -4.43
N ASP A 26 4.92 -1.43 -5.25
CA ASP A 26 5.74 -0.23 -5.05
C ASP A 26 5.25 0.70 -3.93
N CYS A 27 3.97 0.65 -3.55
CA CYS A 27 3.44 1.52 -2.52
C CYS A 27 3.21 0.80 -1.19
N THR A 28 4.14 1.06 -0.27
CA THR A 28 4.14 0.51 1.08
C THR A 28 4.26 1.63 2.10
N GLY A 29 3.96 1.33 3.35
CA GLY A 29 4.09 2.30 4.41
C GLY A 29 4.07 1.68 5.79
N TYR A 30 4.11 2.56 6.77
CA TYR A 30 4.03 2.21 8.18
C TYR A 30 2.91 2.98 8.86
N VAL A 31 2.28 2.36 9.84
CA VAL A 31 1.31 3.01 10.71
C VAL A 31 2.06 3.87 11.73
N THR A 32 1.81 5.16 11.74
CA THR A 32 2.47 6.17 12.58
C THR A 32 1.44 7.06 13.28
N GLY A 33 1.84 7.76 14.33
CA GLY A 33 0.96 8.67 15.08
C GLY A 33 -0.15 8.00 15.90
N VAL A 34 -0.20 6.67 15.93
CA VAL A 34 -1.07 5.88 16.82
C VAL A 34 -0.40 5.75 18.18
N ARG A 35 -1.18 5.82 19.27
CA ARG A 35 -0.69 5.59 20.63
C ARG A 35 -0.02 4.21 20.75
N PRO A 36 1.02 4.06 21.59
CA PRO A 36 1.70 2.78 21.75
C PRO A 36 0.75 1.72 22.30
N LEU A 37 1.07 0.45 22.03
CA LEU A 37 0.24 -0.68 22.42
C LEU A 37 0.00 -0.78 23.94
N SER A 38 0.93 -0.25 24.75
CA SER A 38 0.76 -0.15 26.21
C SER A 38 -0.44 0.72 26.63
N GLN A 39 -0.99 1.53 25.73
CA GLN A 39 -2.18 2.36 25.94
C GLN A 39 -3.40 1.86 25.13
N TYR A 40 -3.36 0.59 24.70
CA TYR A 40 -4.48 -0.01 23.99
C TYR A 40 -5.74 -0.06 24.84
N ASN A 41 -6.83 0.46 24.28
CA ASN A 41 -8.18 0.30 24.80
C ASN A 41 -9.15 0.38 23.64
N HIS A 42 -9.68 -0.77 23.23
CA HIS A 42 -10.65 -0.88 22.13
C HIS A 42 -11.89 0.00 22.36
N ALA A 43 -12.48 -0.11 23.55
CA ALA A 43 -13.71 0.61 23.90
C ALA A 43 -13.53 2.14 23.92
N ALA A 44 -12.33 2.62 24.24
CA ALA A 44 -12.00 4.05 24.23
C ALA A 44 -11.47 4.55 22.87
N GLY A 45 -11.26 3.67 21.89
CA GLY A 45 -10.71 4.05 20.59
C GLY A 45 -9.23 4.43 20.61
N THR A 46 -8.42 3.85 21.52
CA THR A 46 -7.01 4.22 21.70
C THR A 46 -6.06 3.06 21.46
N GLY A 47 -4.89 3.36 20.89
CA GLY A 47 -3.80 2.39 20.69
C GLY A 47 -3.92 1.55 19.42
N PHE A 48 -4.85 1.90 18.53
CA PHE A 48 -5.02 1.28 17.22
C PHE A 48 -5.47 2.30 16.17
N LEU A 49 -5.28 1.96 14.90
CA LEU A 49 -5.88 2.59 13.73
C LEU A 49 -7.01 1.69 13.24
N ALA A 50 -8.24 2.20 13.23
CA ALA A 50 -9.40 1.46 12.79
C ALA A 50 -9.34 1.18 11.28
N VAL A 51 -9.38 -0.10 10.90
CA VAL A 51 -9.61 -0.54 9.52
C VAL A 51 -11.11 -0.63 9.31
N ARG A 52 -11.62 0.05 8.28
CA ARG A 52 -13.05 0.23 8.04
C ARG A 52 -13.49 -0.33 6.71
N ALA A 53 -14.78 -0.67 6.63
CA ALA A 53 -15.40 -1.20 5.41
C ALA A 53 -15.53 -0.16 4.28
N GLY A 54 -15.41 1.14 4.57
CA GLY A 54 -15.46 2.20 3.56
C GLY A 54 -14.63 3.44 3.95
N PRO A 55 -14.39 4.38 3.01
CA PRO A 55 -13.55 5.56 3.20
C PRO A 55 -14.27 6.67 3.99
N ALA A 56 -14.83 6.35 5.15
CA ALA A 56 -15.46 7.30 6.05
C ALA A 56 -15.47 6.82 7.51
N SER A 57 -15.43 7.75 8.45
CA SER A 57 -15.31 7.48 9.89
C SER A 57 -16.55 6.83 10.51
N ASN A 58 -17.71 6.96 9.88
CA ASN A 58 -18.97 6.34 10.31
C ASN A 58 -19.20 4.95 9.70
N THR A 59 -18.32 4.47 8.82
CA THR A 59 -18.43 3.11 8.29
C THR A 59 -17.96 2.09 9.31
N ARG A 60 -18.52 0.87 9.24
CA ARG A 60 -18.24 -0.21 10.19
C ARG A 60 -16.73 -0.51 10.27
N GLN A 61 -16.21 -0.57 11.50
CA GLN A 61 -14.86 -1.07 11.78
C GLN A 61 -14.85 -2.60 11.56
N ILE A 62 -13.82 -3.07 10.87
CA ILE A 62 -13.65 -4.48 10.47
C ILE A 62 -12.32 -5.07 10.92
N GLY A 63 -11.37 -4.24 11.35
CA GLY A 63 -10.10 -4.68 11.92
C GLY A 63 -9.32 -3.52 12.51
N GLU A 64 -8.09 -3.81 12.90
CA GLU A 64 -7.18 -2.86 13.54
C GLU A 64 -5.76 -3.01 13.01
N LEU A 65 -5.10 -1.87 12.85
CA LEU A 65 -3.64 -1.80 12.73
C LEU A 65 -3.06 -1.10 13.96
N TYR A 66 -1.79 -1.31 14.21
CA TYR A 66 -1.09 -0.82 15.40
C TYR A 66 0.14 0.00 14.99
N ALA A 67 0.62 0.84 15.91
CA ALA A 67 1.82 1.64 15.68
C ALA A 67 3.00 0.75 15.24
N GLY A 68 3.60 1.09 14.10
CA GLY A 68 4.72 0.35 13.50
C GLY A 68 4.32 -0.79 12.55
N ASP A 69 3.03 -1.13 12.42
CA ASP A 69 2.60 -2.12 11.43
C ASP A 69 2.96 -1.67 10.02
N GLN A 70 3.49 -2.60 9.24
CA GLN A 70 3.80 -2.39 7.84
C GLN A 70 2.57 -2.72 6.99
N ILE A 71 2.29 -1.86 6.01
CA ILE A 71 1.15 -2.00 5.11
C ILE A 71 1.55 -1.88 3.65
N SER A 72 0.70 -2.45 2.79
CA SER A 72 0.67 -2.18 1.35
C SER A 72 -0.54 -1.31 1.04
N VAL A 73 -0.41 -0.38 0.10
CA VAL A 73 -1.46 0.55 -0.33
C VAL A 73 -1.94 0.18 -1.72
N TRP A 74 -3.25 0.05 -1.89
CA TRP A 74 -3.86 -0.43 -3.13
C TRP A 74 -4.77 0.60 -3.78
N GLU A 75 -5.43 1.46 -2.99
CA GLU A 75 -6.33 2.49 -3.49
C GLU A 75 -6.32 3.72 -2.58
N ARG A 76 -6.78 4.84 -3.13
CA ARG A 76 -6.96 6.10 -2.41
C ARG A 76 -8.32 6.72 -2.73
N SER A 77 -8.97 7.25 -1.69
CA SER A 77 -10.16 8.08 -1.81
C SER A 77 -10.04 9.29 -0.88
N GLY A 78 -9.62 10.42 -1.45
CA GLY A 78 -9.33 11.64 -0.70
C GLY A 78 -8.21 11.44 0.34
N ARG A 79 -8.59 11.40 1.62
CA ARG A 79 -7.68 11.17 2.76
C ARG A 79 -7.73 9.73 3.30
N TRP A 80 -8.46 8.85 2.64
CA TRP A 80 -8.57 7.44 3.01
C TRP A 80 -7.77 6.58 2.05
N TYR A 81 -7.16 5.54 2.59
CA TYR A 81 -6.33 4.60 1.85
C TYR A 81 -6.84 3.19 2.08
N TYR A 82 -6.99 2.43 1.00
CA TYR A 82 -7.27 1.00 1.09
C TYR A 82 -5.94 0.27 1.25
N VAL A 83 -5.78 -0.41 2.39
CA VAL A 83 -4.52 -1.02 2.80
C VAL A 83 -4.70 -2.48 3.14
N ARG A 84 -3.60 -3.22 3.05
CA ARG A 84 -3.47 -4.58 3.58
C ARG A 84 -2.27 -4.66 4.52
N CYS A 85 -2.47 -5.27 5.68
CA CYS A 85 -1.39 -5.63 6.61
C CYS A 85 -0.34 -6.51 5.91
N MET A 86 0.94 -6.16 6.09
CA MET A 86 2.09 -6.95 5.59
C MET A 86 2.87 -7.59 6.73
N SER A 87 3.10 -6.87 7.82
CA SER A 87 3.86 -7.35 8.98
C SER A 87 3.56 -6.51 10.23
N GLY A 88 3.90 -7.05 11.40
CA GLY A 88 3.70 -6.40 12.69
C GLY A 88 2.61 -7.06 13.54
N ARG A 89 2.00 -6.29 14.43
CA ARG A 89 0.96 -6.76 15.35
C ARG A 89 -0.34 -7.11 14.63
N CYS A 90 -0.62 -6.53 13.47
CA CYS A 90 -1.80 -6.88 12.65
C CYS A 90 -1.85 -8.35 12.19
N MET A 91 -0.75 -9.12 12.31
CA MET A 91 -0.75 -10.58 12.09
C MET A 91 -1.36 -11.37 13.26
N SER A 92 -1.46 -10.77 14.45
CA SER A 92 -2.05 -11.36 15.65
C SER A 92 -2.68 -10.24 16.49
N PRO A 93 -3.77 -9.61 15.98
CA PRO A 93 -4.32 -8.39 16.54
C PRO A 93 -4.99 -8.64 17.89
N LEU A 94 -5.17 -7.56 18.66
CA LEU A 94 -5.91 -7.58 19.92
C LEU A 94 -7.44 -7.57 19.68
N TRP A 95 -7.88 -7.19 18.49
CA TRP A 95 -9.28 -7.26 18.06
C TRP A 95 -9.39 -7.41 16.53
N GLY A 96 -10.42 -8.13 16.08
CA GLY A 96 -10.69 -8.34 14.66
C GLY A 96 -9.86 -9.47 14.03
N PRO A 97 -9.97 -9.65 12.71
CA PRO A 97 -9.25 -10.70 11.99
C PRO A 97 -7.77 -10.34 11.82
N ALA A 98 -6.91 -11.37 11.79
CA ALA A 98 -5.53 -11.23 11.34
C ALA A 98 -5.47 -10.78 9.87
N GLU A 99 -4.39 -10.10 9.51
CA GLU A 99 -4.18 -9.52 8.18
C GLU A 99 -5.35 -8.64 7.68
N PRO A 100 -5.84 -7.68 8.49
CA PRO A 100 -6.99 -6.89 8.09
C PRO A 100 -6.69 -6.12 6.80
N THR A 101 -7.71 -6.09 5.93
CA THR A 101 -7.69 -5.38 4.65
C THR A 101 -8.89 -4.47 4.58
N GLY A 102 -8.69 -3.19 4.29
CA GLY A 102 -9.76 -2.20 4.26
C GLY A 102 -9.29 -0.75 4.30
N TRP A 103 -10.21 0.17 4.56
CA TRP A 103 -9.96 1.62 4.51
C TRP A 103 -9.45 2.15 5.84
N VAL A 104 -8.38 2.95 5.80
CA VAL A 104 -7.82 3.64 6.96
C VAL A 104 -7.61 5.13 6.67
N TYR A 105 -7.59 5.95 7.71
CA TYR A 105 -7.38 7.39 7.57
C TYR A 105 -5.89 7.71 7.44
N GLY A 106 -5.51 8.43 6.38
CA GLY A 106 -4.14 8.61 5.95
C GLY A 106 -3.24 9.43 6.86
N ASN A 107 -3.79 10.21 7.82
CA ASN A 107 -2.97 10.95 8.79
C ASN A 107 -2.14 10.05 9.71
N TYR A 108 -2.49 8.77 9.78
CA TYR A 108 -1.80 7.77 10.59
C TYR A 108 -0.89 6.87 9.75
N LEU A 109 -0.58 7.28 8.52
CA LEU A 109 0.30 6.55 7.62
C LEU A 109 1.50 7.39 7.24
N THR A 110 2.66 6.76 7.22
CA THR A 110 3.84 7.25 6.49
C THR A 110 4.05 6.32 5.31
N ILE A 111 3.75 6.82 4.11
CA ILE A 111 3.74 6.03 2.88
C ILE A 111 4.95 6.43 2.03
N GLY A 112 5.63 5.44 1.45
CA GLY A 112 6.69 5.61 0.46
C GLY A 112 6.37 4.92 -0.86
N GLY A 113 7.10 5.29 -1.91
CA GLY A 113 6.92 4.75 -3.26
C GLY A 113 5.88 5.50 -4.09
N VAL A 114 5.45 4.89 -5.21
CA VAL A 114 4.46 5.48 -6.12
C VAL A 114 3.10 4.85 -5.86
N CYS A 115 2.17 5.64 -5.33
CA CYS A 115 0.82 5.20 -4.99
C CYS A 115 -0.18 5.52 -6.10
N PRO A 116 -1.21 4.66 -6.29
CA PRO A 116 -2.36 4.97 -7.14
C PRO A 116 -3.19 6.16 -6.62
#